data_AF-Q8VIM0-F1
#
_entry.id   AF-Q8VIM0-F1
#
_cell.length_a   1.000
_cell.length_b   1.000
_cell.length_c   1.000
_cell.angle_alpha   90.00
_cell.angle_beta   90.00
_cell.angle_gamma   90.00
#
_symmetry.space_group_name_H-M   'P 1'
#
loop_
_entity.id
_entity.type
_entity.pdbx_description
1 polymer ?
#
loop_
_entity_poly.entity_id
_entity_poly.type
_entity_poly.pdbx_seq_one_letter_code
_entity_poly.pdbx_strand_id
1 'polypeptide(L)'
;MFSGLTLNCVLLLLQLLLARSLENAYVFEVGKNAYLPCSYTLSTPGALVPMCWGKGFCPWSQCTNELLRTDERNVTYQKSSRYQLKGDLNKGDVSLIIKNVTLDDHGTYCCRIQFPGLMNDKKLELKLDIKAAKVTPAQTAHGDSTTASPRTLTTERNGSETQTLVTLHNNNGTKISTWADEIKDSGETIRTAIHIGVGVSAGLTLALIIGVLILKWYSCKKKKLSSLSLITLANLPPGGLANAGAVRIRSEENIYTIEENVYEVENSNEYYCYVNSQQPS
;
A
#
# COMPACT_ATOMS: atom_id res chain seq x y z
N MET A 1 23.22 -21.10 -23.52
CA MET A 1 21.80 -20.70 -23.68
C MET A 1 21.19 -20.02 -22.43
N PHE A 2 21.90 -19.82 -21.31
CA PHE A 2 21.33 -19.25 -20.08
C PHE A 2 21.33 -17.70 -19.98
N SER A 3 22.05 -17.00 -20.88
CA SER A 3 22.21 -15.54 -20.82
C SER A 3 20.99 -14.74 -21.32
N GLY A 4 20.21 -15.30 -22.26
CA GLY A 4 19.03 -14.61 -22.81
C GLY A 4 17.85 -14.57 -21.83
N LEU A 5 17.68 -15.63 -21.03
CA LEU A 5 16.61 -15.74 -20.04
C LEU A 5 16.78 -14.75 -18.88
N THR A 6 18.03 -14.49 -18.46
CA THR A 6 18.31 -13.53 -17.38
C THR A 6 18.09 -12.09 -17.85
N LEU A 7 18.49 -11.73 -19.07
CA LEU A 7 18.29 -10.39 -19.62
C LEU A 7 16.79 -10.07 -19.79
N ASN A 8 16.00 -11.03 -20.30
CA ASN A 8 14.55 -10.87 -20.44
C ASN A 8 13.84 -10.76 -19.08
N CYS A 9 14.30 -11.51 -18.07
CA CYS A 9 13.74 -11.43 -16.72
C CYS A 9 14.05 -10.08 -16.06
N VAL A 10 15.28 -9.56 -16.21
CA VAL A 10 15.67 -8.22 -15.74
C VAL A 10 14.87 -7.14 -16.46
N LEU A 11 14.66 -7.27 -17.78
CA LEU A 11 13.86 -6.31 -18.55
C LEU A 11 12.39 -6.32 -18.13
N LEU A 12 11.79 -7.50 -17.88
CA LEU A 12 10.42 -7.63 -17.37
C LEU A 12 10.27 -7.03 -15.97
N LEU A 13 11.22 -7.28 -15.07
CA LEU A 13 11.26 -6.66 -13.74
C LEU A 13 11.41 -5.14 -13.84
N LEU A 14 12.27 -4.66 -14.75
CA LEU A 14 12.44 -3.24 -15.01
C LEU A 14 11.16 -2.61 -15.59
N GLN A 15 10.44 -3.32 -16.47
CA GLN A 15 9.14 -2.90 -16.99
C GLN A 15 8.06 -2.89 -15.90
N LEU A 16 8.04 -3.85 -14.98
CA LEU A 16 7.15 -3.86 -13.81
C LEU A 16 7.46 -2.71 -12.84
N LEU A 17 8.74 -2.36 -12.66
CA LEU A 17 9.18 -1.22 -11.86
C LEU A 17 8.87 0.13 -12.54
N LEU A 18 8.96 0.18 -13.87
CA LEU A 18 8.64 1.36 -14.68
C LEU A 18 7.17 1.48 -15.04
N ALA A 19 6.36 0.46 -14.76
CA ALA A 19 4.91 0.50 -14.88
C ALA A 19 4.37 1.45 -13.79
N ARG A 20 4.53 2.75 -14.04
CA ARG A 20 3.77 3.78 -13.36
C ARG A 20 2.32 3.49 -13.68
N SER A 21 1.58 3.03 -12.67
CA SER A 21 0.13 2.99 -12.75
C SER A 21 -0.31 4.42 -13.08
N LEU A 22 -0.72 4.65 -14.34
CA LEU A 22 -1.31 5.91 -14.74
C LEU A 22 -2.72 5.91 -14.14
N GLU A 23 -2.79 6.11 -12.83
CA GLU A 23 -4.06 6.39 -12.16
C GLU A 23 -4.53 7.74 -12.69
N ASN A 24 -5.55 7.67 -13.55
CA ASN A 24 -6.20 8.85 -14.08
C ASN A 24 -6.70 9.69 -12.91
N ALA A 25 -6.19 10.92 -12.82
CA ALA A 25 -6.69 11.88 -11.85
C ALA A 25 -8.09 12.36 -12.27
N TYR A 26 -8.95 12.57 -11.28
CA TYR A 26 -10.24 13.21 -11.48
C TYR A 26 -10.03 14.72 -11.47
N VAL A 27 -10.26 15.37 -12.61
CA VAL A 27 -9.95 16.79 -12.79
C VAL A 27 -11.22 17.63 -12.65
N PHE A 28 -11.21 18.62 -11.78
CA PHE A 28 -12.29 19.59 -11.61
C PHE A 28 -11.76 21.03 -11.61
N GLU A 29 -12.65 22.01 -11.79
CA GLU A 29 -12.28 23.43 -11.71
C GLU A 29 -12.62 24.00 -10.34
N VAL A 30 -11.84 24.99 -9.89
CA VAL A 30 -12.11 25.75 -8.66
C VAL A 30 -13.55 26.28 -8.68
N GLY A 31 -14.23 26.13 -7.53
CA GLY A 31 -15.61 26.55 -7.32
C GLY A 31 -16.66 25.55 -7.80
N LYS A 32 -16.28 24.48 -8.50
CA LYS A 32 -17.20 23.40 -8.88
C LYS A 32 -17.35 22.37 -7.76
N ASN A 33 -18.33 21.49 -7.88
CA ASN A 33 -18.43 20.32 -7.00
C ASN A 33 -17.61 19.18 -7.63
N ALA A 34 -16.62 18.66 -6.92
CA ALA A 34 -15.89 17.48 -7.35
C ALA A 34 -16.65 16.21 -6.97
N TYR A 35 -16.49 15.18 -7.79
CA TYR A 35 -17.10 13.87 -7.61
C TYR A 35 -16.02 12.79 -7.69
N LEU A 36 -15.90 11.98 -6.65
CA LEU A 36 -14.96 10.86 -6.55
C LEU A 36 -15.75 9.56 -6.41
N PRO A 37 -15.69 8.67 -7.41
CA PRO A 37 -16.47 7.44 -7.39
C PRO A 37 -15.87 6.42 -6.40
N CYS A 38 -16.73 5.77 -5.62
CA CYS A 38 -16.35 4.60 -4.84
C CYS A 38 -17.58 3.73 -4.58
N SER A 39 -17.49 2.44 -4.90
CA SER A 39 -18.59 1.51 -4.71
C SER A 39 -18.14 0.10 -4.41
N TYR A 40 -19.06 -0.68 -3.85
CA TYR A 40 -18.88 -2.10 -3.58
C TYR A 40 -20.14 -2.90 -3.88
N THR A 41 -19.94 -4.18 -4.17
CA THR A 41 -21.02 -5.14 -4.34
C THR A 41 -21.45 -5.67 -2.99
N LEU A 42 -22.76 -5.76 -2.78
CA LEU A 42 -23.36 -6.34 -1.58
C LEU A 42 -23.35 -7.86 -1.68
N SER A 43 -22.90 -8.55 -0.62
CA SER A 43 -22.93 -10.02 -0.58
C SER A 43 -24.35 -10.57 -0.55
N THR A 44 -25.26 -9.86 0.11
CA THR A 44 -26.71 -10.11 0.13
C THR A 44 -27.46 -8.78 0.14
N PRO A 45 -28.71 -8.71 -0.35
CA PRO A 45 -29.50 -7.48 -0.31
C PRO A 45 -29.57 -6.90 1.10
N GLY A 46 -29.12 -5.65 1.28
CA GLY A 46 -29.14 -4.95 2.57
C GLY A 46 -27.95 -5.24 3.51
N ALA A 47 -27.00 -6.11 3.13
CA ALA A 47 -25.76 -6.33 3.89
C ALA A 47 -24.75 -5.19 3.66
N LEU A 48 -25.13 -4.00 4.11
CA LEU A 48 -24.28 -2.82 4.10
C LEU A 48 -23.14 -2.99 5.12
N VAL A 49 -22.00 -2.37 4.84
CA VAL A 49 -20.84 -2.38 5.74
C VAL A 49 -20.35 -0.96 5.99
N PRO A 50 -19.71 -0.69 7.14
CA PRO A 50 -19.12 0.60 7.41
C PRO A 50 -18.10 1.04 6.38
N MET A 51 -18.00 2.34 6.16
CA MET A 51 -16.97 2.92 5.30
C MET A 51 -16.48 4.26 5.83
N CYS A 52 -15.29 4.66 5.37
CA CYS A 52 -14.77 5.99 5.61
C CYS A 52 -14.11 6.56 4.36
N TRP A 53 -14.13 7.90 4.28
CA TRP A 53 -13.33 8.71 3.39
C TRP A 53 -12.27 9.45 4.20
N GLY A 54 -11.03 9.44 3.72
CA GLY A 54 -9.90 10.19 4.29
C GLY A 54 -9.13 10.95 3.22
N LYS A 55 -8.42 12.01 3.62
CA LYS A 55 -7.48 12.71 2.73
C LYS A 55 -6.07 12.13 2.90
N GLY A 56 -5.49 11.64 1.81
CA GLY A 56 -4.21 10.94 1.74
C GLY A 56 -4.36 9.49 1.27
N PHE A 57 -3.29 8.72 1.44
CA PHE A 57 -3.24 7.28 1.16
C PHE A 57 -4.07 6.48 2.17
N CYS A 58 -4.44 5.25 1.82
CA CYS A 58 -5.16 4.34 2.68
C CYS A 58 -4.21 3.61 3.65
N PRO A 59 -4.21 3.94 4.95
CA PRO A 59 -3.34 3.27 5.92
C PRO A 59 -3.80 1.83 6.19
N TRP A 60 -3.02 1.08 6.97
CA TRP A 60 -3.39 -0.28 7.38
C TRP A 60 -4.68 -0.32 8.21
N SER A 61 -4.84 0.61 9.16
CA SER A 61 -6.03 0.75 10.00
C SER A 61 -6.70 2.11 9.80
N GLN A 62 -8.04 2.12 9.77
CA GLN A 62 -8.89 3.31 9.59
C GLN A 62 -8.55 4.17 8.36
N CYS A 63 -9.13 5.37 8.27
CA CYS A 63 -8.79 6.39 7.27
C CYS A 63 -7.93 7.48 7.90
N THR A 64 -6.86 7.91 7.22
CA THR A 64 -6.08 9.08 7.63
C THR A 64 -6.84 10.37 7.32
N ASN A 65 -6.76 11.37 8.20
CA ASN A 65 -7.44 12.67 8.02
C ASN A 65 -8.91 12.50 7.62
N GLU A 66 -9.65 11.73 8.42
CA GLU A 66 -11.04 11.35 8.17
C GLU A 66 -11.89 12.57 7.81
N LEU A 67 -12.61 12.47 6.70
CA LEU A 67 -13.49 13.51 6.18
C LEU A 67 -14.95 13.16 6.42
N LEU A 68 -15.27 11.87 6.32
CA LEU A 68 -16.61 11.32 6.49
C LEU A 68 -16.49 9.84 6.87
N ARG A 69 -17.38 9.36 7.72
CA ARG A 69 -17.54 7.94 8.04
C ARG A 69 -19.01 7.59 8.23
N THR A 70 -19.34 6.36 7.87
CA THR A 70 -20.66 5.78 8.11
C THR A 70 -20.57 4.69 9.15
N ASP A 71 -21.69 4.38 9.78
CA ASP A 71 -21.95 3.00 10.21
C ASP A 71 -22.36 2.20 8.95
N GLU A 72 -23.35 1.34 9.01
CA GLU A 72 -23.85 0.63 7.83
C GLU A 72 -24.83 1.47 6.97
N ARG A 73 -25.60 2.36 7.58
CA ARG A 73 -26.76 3.03 6.94
C ARG A 73 -26.68 4.54 6.93
N ASN A 74 -26.04 5.13 7.93
CA ASN A 74 -26.04 6.56 8.19
C ASN A 74 -24.61 7.10 8.25
N VAL A 75 -24.47 8.36 7.85
CA VAL A 75 -23.24 9.11 8.09
C VAL A 75 -23.16 9.44 9.58
N THR A 76 -22.17 8.87 10.27
CA THR A 76 -21.96 9.03 11.72
C THR A 76 -20.93 10.09 12.07
N TYR A 77 -20.04 10.41 11.12
CA TYR A 77 -19.06 11.48 11.26
C TYR A 77 -18.90 12.21 9.92
N GLN A 78 -18.80 13.54 9.98
CA GLN A 78 -18.56 14.39 8.83
C GLN A 78 -17.77 15.61 9.29
N LYS A 79 -16.57 15.81 8.73
CA LYS A 79 -15.66 16.90 9.09
C LYS A 79 -16.18 18.28 8.67
N SER A 80 -16.92 18.34 7.58
CA SER A 80 -17.50 19.56 7.02
C SER A 80 -18.70 19.23 6.14
N SER A 81 -19.69 20.12 6.12
CA SER A 81 -20.87 19.99 5.26
C SER A 81 -20.56 19.97 3.76
N ARG A 82 -19.33 20.34 3.36
CA ARG A 82 -18.85 20.22 1.96
C ARG A 82 -18.70 18.78 1.49
N TYR A 83 -18.40 17.83 2.39
CA TYR A 83 -18.16 16.42 2.06
C TYR A 83 -19.45 15.63 2.17
N GLN A 84 -20.02 15.15 1.06
CA GLN A 84 -21.32 14.46 1.06
C GLN A 84 -21.26 13.16 0.28
N LEU A 85 -21.96 12.13 0.76
CA LEU A 85 -22.19 10.93 -0.04
C LEU A 85 -23.36 11.20 -1.00
N LYS A 86 -23.13 11.03 -2.31
CA LYS A 86 -24.18 11.22 -3.34
C LYS A 86 -24.86 9.92 -3.74
N GLY A 87 -24.13 8.82 -3.65
CA GLY A 87 -24.58 7.50 -4.09
C GLY A 87 -25.74 6.96 -3.25
N ASP A 88 -26.37 5.91 -3.77
CA ASP A 88 -27.34 5.13 -3.01
C ASP A 88 -26.60 4.12 -2.13
N LEU A 89 -26.54 4.42 -0.82
CA LEU A 89 -25.91 3.54 0.16
C LEU A 89 -26.51 2.14 0.11
N ASN A 90 -27.81 2.00 -0.15
CA ASN A 90 -28.50 0.70 -0.22
C ASN A 90 -28.04 -0.16 -1.40
N LYS A 91 -27.30 0.42 -2.35
CA LYS A 91 -26.70 -0.26 -3.50
C LYS A 91 -25.18 -0.37 -3.40
N GLY A 92 -24.60 0.02 -2.26
CA GLY A 92 -23.15 0.05 -2.05
C GLY A 92 -22.45 1.17 -2.83
N ASP A 93 -23.17 2.20 -3.29
CA ASP A 93 -22.56 3.39 -3.89
C ASP A 93 -22.25 4.42 -2.80
N VAL A 94 -20.97 4.58 -2.51
CA VAL A 94 -20.44 5.41 -1.43
C VAL A 94 -19.55 6.52 -1.98
N SER A 95 -19.86 6.96 -3.21
CA SER A 95 -19.14 8.01 -3.92
C SER A 95 -19.24 9.36 -3.22
N LEU A 96 -18.11 10.07 -3.14
CA LEU A 96 -17.97 11.34 -2.43
C LEU A 96 -18.18 12.53 -3.36
N ILE A 97 -18.94 13.52 -2.90
CA ILE A 97 -18.93 14.89 -3.41
C ILE A 97 -18.13 15.76 -2.46
N ILE A 98 -17.29 16.62 -3.04
CA ILE A 98 -16.68 17.76 -2.35
C ILE A 98 -17.29 19.04 -2.95
N LYS A 99 -18.08 19.76 -2.16
CA LYS A 99 -18.74 20.99 -2.64
C LYS A 99 -17.77 22.16 -2.73
N ASN A 100 -17.94 22.96 -3.78
CA ASN A 100 -17.21 24.21 -4.01
C ASN A 100 -15.71 24.06 -3.75
N VAL A 101 -15.04 23.27 -4.59
CA VAL A 101 -13.64 22.90 -4.37
C VAL A 101 -12.70 24.08 -4.51
N THR A 102 -11.66 24.11 -3.68
CA THR A 102 -10.56 25.08 -3.77
C THR A 102 -9.28 24.36 -4.22
N LEU A 103 -8.23 25.10 -4.59
CA LEU A 103 -6.94 24.49 -4.92
C LEU A 103 -6.39 23.61 -3.79
N ASP A 104 -6.68 23.95 -2.54
CA ASP A 104 -6.24 23.21 -1.36
C ASP A 104 -6.91 21.83 -1.25
N ASP A 105 -8.03 21.59 -1.93
CA ASP A 105 -8.68 20.28 -1.98
C ASP A 105 -7.92 19.28 -2.88
N HIS A 106 -6.92 19.72 -3.66
CA HIS A 106 -6.07 18.84 -4.48
C HIS A 106 -5.40 17.76 -3.61
N GLY A 107 -5.21 16.59 -4.20
CA GLY A 107 -4.42 15.50 -3.61
C GLY A 107 -5.10 14.13 -3.72
N THR A 108 -4.55 13.17 -2.99
CA THR A 108 -5.10 11.80 -2.94
C THR A 108 -6.18 11.69 -1.86
N TYR A 109 -7.20 10.91 -2.14
CA TYR A 109 -8.29 10.58 -1.22
C TYR A 109 -8.40 9.07 -1.10
N CYS A 110 -8.57 8.58 0.12
CA CYS A 110 -8.80 7.17 0.43
C CYS A 110 -10.27 6.91 0.66
N CYS A 111 -10.86 5.99 -0.10
CA CYS A 111 -12.11 5.32 0.23
C CYS A 111 -11.80 3.95 0.83
N ARG A 112 -12.32 3.68 2.04
CA ARG A 112 -12.14 2.41 2.73
C ARG A 112 -13.49 1.83 3.11
N ILE A 113 -13.79 0.64 2.60
CA ILE A 113 -15.01 -0.13 2.87
C ILE A 113 -14.63 -1.29 3.80
N GLN A 114 -15.20 -1.31 5.00
CA GLN A 114 -14.78 -2.12 6.15
C GLN A 114 -15.58 -3.42 6.21
N PHE A 115 -15.25 -4.38 5.35
CA PHE A 115 -15.84 -5.71 5.43
C PHE A 115 -15.44 -6.42 6.73
N PRO A 116 -16.34 -7.21 7.35
CA PRO A 116 -16.03 -7.97 8.55
C PRO A 116 -14.80 -8.87 8.37
N GLY A 117 -13.96 -8.95 9.41
CA GLY A 117 -12.75 -9.78 9.46
C GLY A 117 -11.45 -8.99 9.35
N LEU A 118 -10.33 -9.65 9.64
CA LEU A 118 -9.03 -8.99 9.71
C LEU A 118 -8.49 -8.70 8.30
N MET A 119 -8.18 -7.43 8.02
CA MET A 119 -7.62 -6.96 6.74
C MET A 119 -8.50 -7.20 5.51
N ASN A 120 -9.82 -7.36 5.70
CA ASN A 120 -10.77 -7.59 4.60
C ASN A 120 -11.25 -6.29 3.94
N ASP A 121 -10.81 -5.14 4.42
CA ASP A 121 -11.24 -3.85 3.92
C ASP A 121 -10.86 -3.66 2.46
N LYS A 122 -11.85 -3.30 1.63
CA LYS A 122 -11.58 -2.82 0.27
C LYS A 122 -11.12 -1.37 0.36
N LYS A 123 -9.95 -1.08 -0.19
CA LYS A 123 -9.33 0.24 -0.21
C LYS A 123 -9.20 0.73 -1.63
N LEU A 124 -9.54 1.98 -1.87
CA LEU A 124 -9.40 2.64 -3.16
C LEU A 124 -8.81 4.03 -2.94
N GLU A 125 -7.70 4.30 -3.62
CA GLU A 125 -7.06 5.61 -3.62
C GLU A 125 -7.42 6.33 -4.92
N LEU A 126 -7.84 7.59 -4.81
CA LEU A 126 -8.21 8.41 -5.97
C LEU A 126 -7.48 9.74 -5.90
N LYS A 127 -6.90 10.16 -7.03
CA LYS A 127 -6.25 11.46 -7.15
C LYS A 127 -7.24 12.50 -7.65
N LEU A 128 -7.42 13.58 -6.89
CA LEU A 128 -8.20 14.75 -7.25
C LEU A 128 -7.27 15.86 -7.74
N ASP A 129 -7.43 16.27 -8.99
CA ASP A 129 -6.75 17.41 -9.59
C ASP A 129 -7.72 18.60 -9.72
N ILE A 130 -7.23 19.80 -9.42
CA ILE A 130 -8.06 21.00 -9.40
C ILE A 130 -7.40 22.11 -10.21
N LYS A 131 -8.06 22.49 -11.29
CA LYS A 131 -7.62 23.56 -12.19
C LYS A 131 -8.19 24.90 -11.73
N ALA A 132 -7.37 25.93 -11.75
CA ALA A 132 -7.85 27.29 -11.54
C ALA A 132 -8.93 27.64 -12.56
N ALA A 133 -10.01 28.27 -12.11
CA ALA A 133 -11.06 28.75 -13.01
C ALA A 133 -10.46 29.78 -13.97
N LYS A 134 -10.67 29.61 -15.28
CA LYS A 134 -10.23 30.59 -16.27
C LYS A 134 -11.09 31.84 -16.11
N VAL A 135 -10.55 32.86 -15.44
CA VAL A 135 -11.20 34.17 -15.39
C VAL A 135 -11.06 34.81 -16.76
N THR A 136 -12.12 34.79 -17.56
CA THR A 136 -12.22 35.68 -18.72
C THR A 136 -12.37 37.10 -18.17
N PRO A 137 -11.45 38.03 -18.46
CA PRO A 137 -11.63 39.42 -18.07
C PRO A 137 -12.94 39.92 -18.68
N ALA A 138 -13.84 40.47 -17.86
CA ALA A 138 -14.99 41.19 -18.39
C ALA A 138 -14.46 42.32 -19.29
N GLN A 139 -14.91 42.38 -20.54
CA GLN A 139 -14.62 43.52 -21.41
C GLN A 139 -15.21 44.76 -20.75
N THR A 140 -14.34 45.64 -20.25
CA THR A 140 -14.73 47.01 -19.93
C THR A 140 -15.15 47.66 -21.24
N ALA A 141 -16.44 47.98 -21.37
CA ALA A 141 -16.93 48.79 -22.47
C ALA A 141 -16.22 50.15 -22.41
N HIS A 142 -15.29 50.38 -23.34
CA HIS A 142 -14.68 51.69 -23.56
C HIS A 142 -15.75 52.56 -24.25
N GLY A 143 -16.55 53.26 -23.45
CA GLY A 143 -17.41 54.32 -23.92
C GLY A 143 -16.59 55.58 -24.16
N ASP A 144 -16.76 56.16 -25.34
CA ASP A 144 -16.12 57.36 -25.86
C ASP A 144 -16.03 58.50 -24.83
N SER A 145 -14.88 59.15 -24.76
CA SER A 145 -14.78 60.50 -24.22
C SER A 145 -13.93 61.35 -25.16
N THR A 146 -14.67 62.16 -25.91
CA THR A 146 -14.22 63.18 -26.84
C THR A 146 -13.25 64.17 -26.19
N THR A 147 -12.19 64.44 -26.93
CA THR A 147 -11.16 65.46 -26.78
C THR A 147 -11.70 66.84 -26.36
N ALA A 148 -11.27 67.34 -25.20
CA ALA A 148 -11.25 68.78 -24.91
C ALA A 148 -9.99 69.14 -24.11
N SER A 149 -9.25 70.09 -24.68
CA SER A 149 -7.91 70.58 -24.31
C SER A 149 -7.83 71.27 -22.93
N PRO A 150 -6.69 71.19 -22.19
CA PRO A 150 -6.58 71.79 -20.87
C PRO A 150 -6.22 73.28 -20.95
N ARG A 151 -6.95 74.13 -20.21
CA ARG A 151 -6.61 75.55 -20.01
C ARG A 151 -6.16 75.78 -18.57
N THR A 152 -4.86 76.03 -18.42
CA THR A 152 -4.15 76.39 -17.19
C THR A 152 -4.55 77.80 -16.73
N LEU A 153 -4.89 77.97 -15.46
CA LEU A 153 -4.85 79.27 -14.77
C LEU A 153 -4.45 79.06 -13.31
N THR A 154 -3.24 79.53 -13.02
CA THR A 154 -2.56 79.63 -11.74
C THR A 154 -3.21 80.68 -10.84
N THR A 155 -3.40 80.37 -9.56
CA THR A 155 -3.29 81.36 -8.46
C THR A 155 -2.85 80.65 -7.18
N GLU A 156 -1.83 81.21 -6.54
CA GLU A 156 -1.10 80.70 -5.40
C GLU A 156 -1.90 80.75 -4.07
N ARG A 157 -1.59 79.79 -3.18
CA ARG A 157 -0.95 79.99 -1.86
C ARG A 157 -1.66 79.29 -0.67
N ASN A 158 -0.85 78.46 -0.02
CA ASN A 158 -0.86 77.98 1.37
C ASN A 158 -1.91 76.96 1.84
N GLY A 159 -1.44 75.74 2.12
CA GLY A 159 -2.04 74.88 3.14
C GLY A 159 -1.75 73.38 3.01
N SER A 160 -0.58 72.95 3.50
CA SER A 160 -0.20 71.63 4.06
C SER A 160 -0.70 70.31 3.44
N GLU A 161 0.29 69.46 3.15
CA GLU A 161 0.27 68.07 2.69
C GLU A 161 -0.53 67.09 3.59
N THR A 162 -1.11 66.04 2.99
CA THR A 162 -0.74 64.62 3.24
C THR A 162 -1.41 63.75 2.17
N GLN A 163 -0.60 63.10 1.33
CA GLN A 163 -1.04 62.14 0.31
C GLN A 163 -1.23 60.76 0.94
N THR A 164 -2.44 60.20 0.89
CA THR A 164 -2.68 58.79 1.25
C THR A 164 -2.42 57.92 0.02
N LEU A 165 -1.18 57.43 -0.08
CA LEU A 165 -0.76 56.33 -0.94
C LEU A 165 -1.48 55.04 -0.48
N VAL A 166 -2.54 54.63 -1.16
CA VAL A 166 -3.19 53.34 -0.94
C VAL A 166 -2.30 52.24 -1.54
N THR A 167 -1.42 51.69 -0.72
CA THR A 167 -0.56 50.55 -1.04
C THR A 167 -1.41 49.29 -1.18
N LEU A 168 -1.67 48.87 -2.42
CA LEU A 168 -2.33 47.61 -2.75
C LEU A 168 -1.32 46.46 -2.56
N HIS A 169 -1.30 45.89 -1.35
CA HIS A 169 -0.36 44.84 -0.96
C HIS A 169 -0.68 43.52 -1.68
N ASN A 170 0.31 43.04 -2.43
CA ASN A 170 0.21 41.93 -3.38
C ASN A 170 0.24 40.57 -2.65
N ASN A 171 -0.92 40.03 -2.27
CA ASN A 171 -1.06 38.76 -1.52
C ASN A 171 -0.84 37.49 -2.39
N ASN A 172 -0.48 37.64 -3.67
CA ASN A 172 -0.20 36.51 -4.55
C ASN A 172 1.25 36.00 -4.45
N GLY A 173 2.20 36.84 -4.04
CA GLY A 173 3.62 36.44 -3.92
C GLY A 173 3.85 35.44 -2.78
N THR A 174 3.22 35.68 -1.62
CA THR A 174 3.40 34.86 -0.41
C THR A 174 2.83 33.46 -0.56
N LYS A 175 1.70 33.30 -1.29
CA LYS A 175 1.15 31.97 -1.55
C LYS A 175 2.10 31.17 -2.44
N ILE A 176 2.57 31.74 -3.55
CA ILE A 176 3.44 31.04 -4.51
C ILE A 176 4.72 30.53 -3.85
N SER A 177 5.32 31.29 -2.90
CA SER A 177 6.47 30.80 -2.14
C SER A 177 6.12 29.62 -1.24
N THR A 178 4.94 29.62 -0.60
CA THR A 178 4.50 28.49 0.24
C THR A 178 4.26 27.22 -0.59
N TRP A 179 3.64 27.31 -1.77
CA TRP A 179 3.48 26.16 -2.67
C TRP A 179 4.83 25.66 -3.22
N ALA A 180 5.77 26.57 -3.51
CA ALA A 180 7.10 26.20 -3.97
C ALA A 180 7.89 25.46 -2.89
N ASP A 181 7.80 25.90 -1.63
CA ASP A 181 8.43 25.22 -0.49
C ASP A 181 7.77 23.87 -0.20
N GLU A 182 6.44 23.75 -0.29
CA GLU A 182 5.71 22.49 -0.08
C GLU A 182 5.99 21.47 -1.21
N ILE A 183 6.16 21.92 -2.46
CA ILE A 183 6.60 21.06 -3.57
C ILE A 183 8.05 20.60 -3.36
N LYS A 184 8.92 21.45 -2.81
CA LYS A 184 10.32 21.12 -2.55
C LYS A 184 10.46 20.11 -1.40
N ASP A 185 9.67 20.29 -0.33
CA ASP A 185 9.58 19.37 0.81
C ASP A 185 8.98 18.01 0.40
N SER A 186 7.98 18.03 -0.49
CA SER A 186 7.43 16.79 -1.07
C SER A 186 8.47 16.05 -1.93
N GLY A 187 9.33 16.79 -2.65
CA GLY A 187 10.40 16.23 -3.45
C GLY A 187 11.47 15.53 -2.61
N GLU A 188 11.86 16.10 -1.47
CA GLU A 188 12.79 15.48 -0.52
C GLU A 188 12.17 14.29 0.22
N THR A 189 10.89 14.38 0.59
CA THR A 189 10.15 13.29 1.25
C THR A 189 9.95 12.10 0.32
N ILE A 190 9.64 12.33 -0.96
CA ILE A 190 9.53 11.28 -1.97
C ILE A 190 10.91 10.66 -2.26
N ARG A 191 11.98 11.45 -2.32
CA ARG A 191 13.34 10.94 -2.55
C ARG A 191 13.82 10.04 -1.41
N THR A 192 13.56 10.42 -0.16
CA THR A 192 13.87 9.60 1.01
C THR A 192 13.02 8.33 1.05
N ALA A 193 11.73 8.40 0.76
CA ALA A 193 10.86 7.22 0.67
C ALA A 193 11.31 6.23 -0.44
N ILE A 194 11.77 6.73 -1.59
CA ILE A 194 12.31 5.90 -2.68
C ILE A 194 13.61 5.20 -2.23
N HIS A 195 14.53 5.91 -1.56
CA HIS A 195 15.77 5.30 -1.06
C HIS A 195 15.50 4.21 0.00
N ILE A 196 14.52 4.42 0.87
CA ILE A 196 14.10 3.42 1.86
C ILE A 196 13.47 2.20 1.14
N GLY A 197 12.58 2.42 0.17
CA GLY A 197 11.95 1.34 -0.59
C GLY A 197 12.94 0.49 -1.38
N VAL A 198 13.91 1.13 -2.05
CA VAL A 198 14.98 0.42 -2.78
C VAL A 198 15.87 -0.37 -1.82
N GLY A 199 16.26 0.21 -0.68
CA GLY A 199 17.08 -0.47 0.33
C GLY A 199 16.41 -1.71 0.91
N VAL A 200 15.11 -1.63 1.22
CA VAL A 200 14.33 -2.77 1.74
C VAL A 200 14.21 -3.87 0.69
N SER A 201 13.98 -3.54 -0.59
CA SER A 201 13.92 -4.54 -1.67
C SER A 201 15.25 -5.24 -1.91
N ALA A 202 16.38 -4.52 -1.84
CA ALA A 202 17.72 -5.09 -1.95
C ALA A 202 18.06 -5.98 -0.75
N GLY A 203 17.68 -5.58 0.47
CA GLY A 203 17.82 -6.40 1.67
C GLY A 203 17.00 -7.69 1.61
N LEU A 204 15.74 -7.61 1.17
CA LEU A 204 14.85 -8.77 1.05
C LEU A 204 15.35 -9.76 -0.01
N THR A 205 15.77 -9.26 -1.18
CA THR A 205 16.34 -10.10 -2.24
C THR A 205 17.65 -10.78 -1.79
N LEU A 206 18.52 -10.06 -1.08
CA LEU A 206 19.74 -10.64 -0.51
C LEU A 206 19.43 -11.71 0.55
N ALA A 207 18.45 -11.47 1.44
CA ALA A 207 18.03 -12.42 2.45
C ALA A 207 17.44 -13.71 1.82
N LEU A 208 16.62 -13.58 0.77
CA LEU A 208 16.09 -14.72 0.02
C LEU A 208 17.22 -15.52 -0.67
N ILE A 209 18.20 -14.85 -1.28
CA ILE A 209 19.37 -15.51 -1.88
C ILE A 209 20.16 -16.27 -0.81
N ILE A 210 20.43 -15.67 0.34
CA ILE A 210 21.13 -16.31 1.46
C ILE A 210 20.33 -17.53 1.96
N GLY A 211 19.01 -17.41 2.12
CA GLY A 211 18.14 -18.51 2.52
C GLY A 211 18.21 -19.70 1.53
N VAL A 212 18.18 -19.43 0.24
CA VAL A 212 18.34 -20.46 -0.81
C VAL A 212 19.73 -21.09 -0.77
N LEU A 213 20.79 -20.31 -0.54
CA LEU A 213 22.16 -20.82 -0.39
C LEU A 213 22.29 -21.73 0.85
N ILE A 214 21.68 -21.34 1.98
CA ILE A 214 21.66 -22.14 3.20
C ILE A 214 20.88 -23.45 2.98
N LEU A 215 19.69 -23.39 2.37
CA LEU A 215 18.89 -24.58 2.04
C LEU A 215 19.61 -25.52 1.08
N LYS A 216 20.28 -24.98 0.06
CA LYS A 216 21.11 -25.75 -0.87
C LYS A 216 22.30 -26.38 -0.15
N TRP A 217 22.97 -25.64 0.72
CA TRP A 217 24.08 -26.16 1.52
C TRP A 217 23.63 -27.28 2.45
N TYR A 218 22.51 -27.10 3.15
CA TYR A 218 21.91 -28.11 4.02
C TYR A 218 21.51 -29.37 3.24
N SER A 219 20.92 -29.19 2.06
CA SER A 219 20.54 -30.28 1.15
C SER A 219 21.76 -31.05 0.61
N CYS A 220 22.83 -30.36 0.22
CA CYS A 220 24.08 -30.98 -0.21
C CYS A 220 24.77 -31.73 0.94
N LYS A 221 24.74 -31.18 2.16
CA LYS A 221 25.29 -31.86 3.35
C LYS A 221 24.52 -33.15 3.65
N LYS A 222 23.18 -33.14 3.52
CA LYS A 222 22.33 -34.32 3.67
C LYS A 222 22.62 -35.40 2.62
N LYS A 223 22.78 -35.02 1.34
CA LYS A 223 23.13 -35.96 0.25
C LYS A 223 24.53 -36.57 0.39
N LYS A 224 25.50 -35.80 0.89
CA LYS A 224 26.87 -36.30 1.13
C LYS A 224 26.90 -37.32 2.28
N LEU A 225 26.01 -37.17 3.27
CA LEU A 225 25.87 -38.13 4.37
C LEU A 225 25.19 -39.44 3.92
N SER A 226 24.19 -39.37 3.02
CA SER A 226 23.56 -40.57 2.45
C SER A 226 24.45 -41.31 1.45
N SER A 227 25.34 -40.61 0.73
CA SER A 227 26.29 -41.27 -0.17
C SER A 227 27.41 -42.00 0.60
N LEU A 228 27.82 -41.49 1.76
CA LEU A 228 28.83 -42.15 2.60
C LEU A 228 28.32 -43.46 3.20
N SER A 229 27.04 -43.57 3.58
CA SER A 229 26.50 -44.82 4.15
C SER A 229 26.35 -45.94 3.10
N LEU A 230 26.07 -45.59 1.84
CA LEU A 230 26.00 -46.56 0.73
C LEU A 230 27.37 -47.12 0.37
N ILE A 231 28.43 -46.31 0.46
CA ILE A 231 29.80 -46.74 0.18
C ILE A 231 30.31 -47.72 1.26
N THR A 232 29.88 -47.58 2.51
CA THR A 232 30.27 -48.53 3.58
C THR A 232 29.60 -49.89 3.44
N LEU A 233 28.36 -49.94 2.92
CA LEU A 233 27.63 -51.21 2.73
C LEU A 233 28.10 -51.98 1.49
N ALA A 234 28.62 -51.28 0.48
CA ALA A 234 29.13 -51.90 -0.75
C ALA A 234 30.51 -52.56 -0.59
N ASN A 235 31.21 -52.35 0.53
CA ASN A 235 32.56 -52.86 0.77
C ASN A 235 32.62 -54.13 1.66
N LEU A 236 31.49 -54.77 1.98
CA LEU A 236 31.51 -56.06 2.70
C LEU A 236 31.66 -57.23 1.70
N PRO A 237 32.68 -58.09 1.86
CA PRO A 237 32.93 -59.19 0.94
C PRO A 237 31.87 -60.30 1.09
N PRO A 238 31.54 -61.04 0.02
CA PRO A 238 30.50 -62.06 0.05
C PRO A 238 31.04 -63.33 0.73
N GLY A 239 30.82 -63.49 2.03
CA GLY A 239 31.17 -64.70 2.79
C GLY A 239 30.13 -65.81 2.59
N GLY A 240 30.37 -66.69 1.62
CA GLY A 240 29.52 -67.83 1.27
C GLY A 240 29.61 -69.04 2.20
N LEU A 241 28.58 -69.88 2.10
CA LEU A 241 28.33 -71.14 2.80
C LEU A 241 29.48 -72.17 2.73
N ALA A 242 29.74 -72.89 3.83
CA ALA A 242 30.13 -74.30 3.81
C ALA A 242 29.77 -75.02 5.12
N ASN A 243 29.21 -76.22 4.96
CA ASN A 243 28.55 -77.09 5.95
C ASN A 243 29.51 -77.87 6.87
N ALA A 244 29.03 -78.22 8.07
CA ALA A 244 29.15 -79.51 8.80
C ALA A 244 29.00 -79.19 10.30
N GLY A 245 28.04 -79.70 11.07
CA GLY A 245 27.54 -81.06 11.14
C GLY A 245 27.75 -81.52 12.59
N ALA A 246 26.65 -81.73 13.32
CA ALA A 246 26.53 -82.27 14.68
C ALA A 246 26.85 -81.32 15.87
N VAL A 247 25.83 -80.82 16.57
CA VAL A 247 25.23 -81.45 17.77
C VAL A 247 24.08 -80.56 18.31
N ARG A 248 22.93 -81.21 18.53
CA ARG A 248 21.62 -80.70 19.01
C ARG A 248 21.69 -79.77 20.23
N ILE A 249 20.91 -78.68 20.24
CA ILE A 249 19.91 -78.33 21.30
C ILE A 249 18.73 -77.53 20.66
N ARG A 250 17.50 -77.94 20.99
CA ARG A 250 16.12 -77.45 20.66
C ARG A 250 15.89 -76.05 21.28
N SER A 251 15.08 -75.10 20.81
CA SER A 251 13.64 -75.13 20.46
C SER A 251 13.19 -73.77 19.86
N GLU A 252 12.15 -73.80 19.02
CA GLU A 252 11.49 -72.67 18.33
C GLU A 252 10.87 -71.59 19.24
N GLU A 253 10.94 -70.32 18.81
CA GLU A 253 10.13 -69.22 19.36
C GLU A 253 9.18 -68.65 18.29
N ASN A 254 7.92 -68.57 18.69
CA ASN A 254 6.75 -68.29 17.88
C ASN A 254 6.53 -66.78 17.71
N ILE A 255 6.14 -66.38 16.51
CA ILE A 255 5.69 -65.03 16.14
C ILE A 255 4.21 -64.89 16.53
N TYR A 256 3.84 -63.79 17.22
CA TYR A 256 2.44 -63.37 17.36
C TYR A 256 2.33 -61.84 17.23
N THR A 257 1.48 -61.41 16.32
CA THR A 257 1.00 -60.03 16.12
C THR A 257 -0.26 -59.81 16.98
N ILE A 258 -0.33 -58.70 17.72
CA ILE A 258 -1.54 -58.28 18.45
C ILE A 258 -1.77 -56.77 18.23
N GLU A 259 -2.95 -56.44 17.73
CA GLU A 259 -3.56 -55.10 17.69
C GLU A 259 -4.30 -54.87 19.02
N GLU A 260 -4.30 -53.64 19.60
CA GLU A 260 -5.33 -53.19 20.56
C GLU A 260 -5.35 -51.64 20.74
N ASN A 261 -6.46 -51.08 20.27
CA ASN A 261 -7.26 -49.87 20.59
C ASN A 261 -7.14 -49.06 21.93
N VAL A 262 -7.12 -47.71 21.75
CA VAL A 262 -7.96 -46.61 22.32
C VAL A 262 -8.20 -46.46 23.84
N TYR A 263 -7.81 -45.31 24.42
CA TYR A 263 -8.68 -44.32 25.12
C TYR A 263 -7.95 -42.94 25.25
N GLU A 264 -8.65 -41.86 24.87
CA GLU A 264 -8.23 -40.43 24.91
C GLU A 264 -8.32 -39.81 26.31
N VAL A 265 -7.47 -38.81 26.63
CA VAL A 265 -7.84 -37.53 27.31
C VAL A 265 -6.72 -36.47 27.08
N GLU A 266 -7.13 -35.33 26.52
CA GLU A 266 -6.51 -33.99 26.39
C GLU A 266 -5.90 -33.42 27.70
N ASN A 267 -4.99 -32.44 27.80
CA ASN A 267 -4.36 -31.45 26.93
C ASN A 267 -3.29 -30.72 27.78
N SER A 268 -2.09 -30.47 27.25
CA SER A 268 -1.34 -29.22 27.48
C SER A 268 -0.07 -29.19 26.63
N ASN A 269 -0.06 -28.28 25.65
CA ASN A 269 1.07 -27.53 25.11
C ASN A 269 2.46 -27.91 25.65
N GLU A 270 3.32 -28.52 24.83
CA GLU A 270 4.73 -28.08 24.76
C GLU A 270 5.48 -28.63 23.55
N TYR A 271 6.36 -27.77 23.08
CA TYR A 271 7.17 -27.83 21.88
C TYR A 271 8.54 -28.41 22.28
N TYR A 272 9.15 -29.23 21.40
CA TYR A 272 10.55 -29.70 21.38
C TYR A 272 10.92 -31.16 21.77
N CYS A 273 11.67 -31.75 20.82
CA CYS A 273 12.82 -32.66 20.96
C CYS A 273 12.66 -34.01 21.67
N TYR A 274 12.58 -35.08 20.89
CA TYR A 274 12.97 -36.42 21.34
C TYR A 274 14.38 -36.77 20.85
N VAL A 275 15.33 -36.70 21.79
CA VAL A 275 16.58 -37.45 21.77
C VAL A 275 16.42 -38.49 22.86
N ASN A 276 16.48 -39.78 22.56
CA ASN A 276 16.82 -40.76 23.60
C ASN A 276 17.85 -41.75 23.07
N SER A 277 19.10 -41.35 23.31
CA SER A 277 20.24 -42.21 23.52
C SER A 277 20.07 -43.02 24.81
N GLN A 278 20.64 -44.23 24.78
CA GLN A 278 21.14 -45.06 25.89
C GLN A 278 20.16 -45.97 26.64
N GLN A 279 20.33 -47.29 26.44
CA GLN A 279 20.99 -48.27 27.35
C GLN A 279 20.94 -47.98 28.87
N PRO A 280 21.15 -48.95 29.79
CA PRO A 280 21.47 -50.38 29.64
C PRO A 280 20.64 -51.28 30.61
N SER A 281 20.75 -52.59 30.56
CA SER A 281 21.82 -53.30 31.28
C SER A 281 22.70 -54.13 30.34
#